data_AF-A0AAW2N0K0-F1
#
_entry.id   AF-A0AAW2N0K0-F1
#
_cell.length_a   1.000
_cell.length_b   1.000
_cell.length_c   1.000
_cell.angle_alpha   90.00
_cell.angle_beta   90.00
_cell.angle_gamma   90.00
#
_symmetry.space_group_name_H-M   'P 1'
#
loop_
_entity.id
_entity.type
_entity.pdbx_description
1 polymer ?
#
loop_
_entity_poly.entity_id
_entity_poly.type
_entity_poly.pdbx_seq_one_letter_code
_entity_poly.pdbx_strand_id
1 'polypeptide(L)'
;MTAPVLIDIGQNSTYTVYFYVSKKYQAGASLPTPLTGQIKKVTLPKFKYTAVKRFDGLITNLSVRAAIVTLKKSLQGTPYQRAPNGLFTIAGYNSPRQLTNRVNEVWVGFN
;
A
#
# COMPACT_ATOMS: atom_id res chain seq x y z
N MET A 1 6.31 -15.24 5.29
CA MET A 1 5.49 -14.01 5.21
C MET A 1 6.13 -13.11 4.19
N THR A 2 5.37 -12.51 3.29
CA THR A 2 5.86 -11.66 2.20
C THR A 2 5.82 -10.19 2.62
N ALA A 3 6.61 -9.36 1.94
CA ALA A 3 6.58 -7.91 2.07
C ALA A 3 6.35 -7.28 0.68
N PRO A 4 5.75 -6.08 0.61
CA PRO A 4 5.18 -5.31 1.72
C PRO A 4 3.83 -5.85 2.18
N VAL A 5 3.38 -5.41 3.35
CA VAL A 5 1.95 -5.41 3.69
C VAL A 5 1.37 -4.10 3.18
N LEU A 6 0.29 -4.16 2.39
CA LEU A 6 -0.38 -2.97 1.88
C LEU A 6 -1.56 -2.61 2.76
N ILE A 7 -1.80 -1.31 2.94
CA ILE A 7 -2.93 -0.79 3.72
C ILE A 7 -3.60 0.31 2.90
N ASP A 8 -4.82 0.06 2.44
CA ASP A 8 -5.69 1.11 1.90
C ASP A 8 -6.44 1.77 3.05
N ILE A 9 -6.39 3.11 3.08
CA ILE A 9 -7.18 3.91 4.01
C ILE A 9 -8.45 4.34 3.27
N GLY A 10 -9.57 3.72 3.63
CA GLY A 10 -10.88 4.06 3.12
C GLY A 10 -11.50 5.27 3.83
N GLN A 11 -12.73 5.60 3.47
CA GLN A 11 -13.54 6.58 4.20
C GLN A 11 -13.93 6.04 5.59
N ASN A 12 -14.25 6.94 6.52
CA ASN A 12 -14.75 6.60 7.86
C ASN A 12 -13.82 5.68 8.68
N SER A 13 -12.51 5.89 8.60
CA SER A 13 -11.51 5.11 9.36
C SER A 13 -11.54 3.61 9.07
N THR A 14 -11.99 3.21 7.88
CA THR A 14 -11.90 1.83 7.42
C THR A 14 -10.52 1.54 6.85
N TYR A 15 -9.95 0.39 7.21
CA TYR A 15 -8.64 -0.05 6.75
C TYR A 15 -8.77 -1.40 6.07
N THR A 16 -8.28 -1.51 4.83
CA THR A 16 -8.16 -2.80 4.15
C THR A 16 -6.69 -3.17 4.07
N VAL A 17 -6.35 -4.32 4.65
CA VAL A 17 -4.98 -4.83 4.70
C VAL A 17 -4.81 -5.94 3.67
N TYR A 18 -3.80 -5.82 2.82
CA TYR A 18 -3.50 -6.82 1.80
C TYR A 18 -2.16 -7.50 2.07
N PHE A 19 -2.17 -8.82 1.89
CA PHE A 19 -0.98 -9.66 1.94
C PHE A 19 -0.70 -10.23 0.56
N TYR A 20 0.55 -10.10 0.11
CA TYR A 20 0.96 -10.67 -1.16
C TYR A 20 1.04 -12.20 -1.06
N VAL A 21 0.27 -12.90 -1.87
CA VAL A 21 0.36 -14.35 -2.01
C VAL A 21 1.63 -14.70 -2.80
N SER A 22 2.52 -15.55 -2.26
CA SER A 22 3.76 -15.90 -2.96
C SER A 22 3.50 -16.59 -4.31
N LYS A 23 4.39 -16.39 -5.30
CA LYS A 23 4.27 -16.92 -6.67
C LYS A 23 3.86 -18.40 -6.75
N LYS A 24 4.43 -19.26 -5.90
CA LYS A 24 4.08 -20.70 -5.84
C LYS A 24 2.61 -21.01 -5.57
N TYR A 25 1.87 -20.08 -4.98
CA TYR A 25 0.43 -20.21 -4.70
C TYR A 25 -0.46 -19.35 -5.61
N GLN A 26 0.12 -18.61 -6.56
CA GLN A 26 -0.65 -17.83 -7.54
C GLN A 26 -1.02 -18.66 -8.78
N ALA A 27 -0.18 -19.62 -9.17
CA ALA A 27 -0.35 -20.42 -10.39
C ALA A 27 -1.18 -21.70 -10.17
N GLY A 28 -2.42 -21.56 -9.67
CA GLY A 28 -3.38 -22.68 -9.63
C GLY A 28 -3.25 -23.66 -8.47
N ALA A 29 -2.31 -23.47 -7.53
CA ALA A 29 -2.33 -24.20 -6.27
C ALA A 29 -3.54 -23.76 -5.43
N SER A 30 -4.23 -24.71 -4.79
CA SER A 30 -5.36 -24.40 -3.92
C SER A 30 -4.89 -23.58 -2.72
N LEU A 31 -5.25 -22.29 -2.72
CA LEU A 31 -5.11 -21.45 -1.53
C LEU A 31 -6.11 -21.92 -0.47
N PRO A 32 -5.70 -22.02 0.81
CA PRO A 32 -6.61 -22.39 1.89
C PRO A 32 -7.81 -21.46 1.90
N THR A 33 -8.99 -22.03 2.16
CA THR A 33 -10.22 -21.24 2.34
C THR A 33 -10.13 -20.52 3.68
N PRO A 34 -10.26 -19.18 3.70
CA PRO A 34 -10.25 -18.46 4.96
C PRO A 34 -11.41 -18.90 5.84
N LEU A 35 -11.14 -19.08 7.14
CA LEU A 35 -12.16 -19.49 8.12
C LEU A 35 -13.19 -18.39 8.41
N THR A 36 -12.90 -17.15 8.03
CA THR A 36 -13.74 -15.97 8.29
C THR A 36 -14.09 -15.26 6.99
N GLY A 37 -15.32 -14.77 6.85
CA GLY A 37 -15.74 -13.97 5.69
C GLY A 37 -15.09 -12.58 5.58
N GLN A 38 -14.33 -12.15 6.59
CA GLN A 38 -13.58 -10.89 6.58
C GLN A 38 -12.33 -10.95 5.68
N ILE A 39 -11.81 -12.15 5.41
CA ILE A 39 -10.65 -12.35 4.55
C ILE A 39 -11.14 -12.77 3.17
N LYS A 40 -10.75 -12.02 2.15
CA LYS A 40 -11.15 -12.25 0.76
C LYS A 40 -9.93 -12.33 -0.14
N LYS A 41 -9.99 -13.23 -1.13
CA LYS A 41 -9.02 -13.26 -2.23
C LYS A 41 -9.31 -12.06 -3.15
N VAL A 42 -8.28 -11.34 -3.55
CA VAL A 42 -8.38 -10.18 -4.44
C VAL A 42 -7.24 -10.19 -5.46
N THR A 43 -7.46 -9.54 -6.60
CA THR A 43 -6.43 -9.32 -7.64
C THR A 43 -5.98 -7.86 -7.60
N LEU A 44 -4.67 -7.65 -7.61
CA LEU A 44 -4.00 -6.35 -7.59
C LEU A 44 -2.84 -6.36 -8.62
N PRO A 45 -2.36 -5.20 -9.10
CA PRO A 45 -2.82 -3.83 -8.81
C PRO A 45 -4.09 -3.45 -9.57
N LYS A 46 -4.83 -2.44 -9.08
CA LYS A 46 -6.03 -1.87 -9.74
C LYS A 46 -5.71 -0.79 -10.78
N PHE A 47 -4.45 -0.36 -10.83
CA PHE A 47 -3.99 0.78 -11.63
C PHE A 47 -2.80 0.36 -12.48
N LYS A 48 -2.60 1.02 -13.62
CA LYS A 48 -1.48 0.73 -14.53
C LYS A 48 -0.15 1.27 -14.00
N TYR A 49 -0.18 2.45 -13.39
CA TYR A 49 1.00 3.13 -12.87
C TYR A 49 0.80 3.50 -11.42
N THR A 50 1.89 3.78 -10.71
CA THR A 50 1.87 4.19 -9.32
C THR A 50 2.99 5.18 -9.05
N ALA A 51 2.65 6.32 -8.46
CA ALA A 51 3.65 7.25 -7.94
C ALA A 51 3.91 6.90 -6.48
N VAL A 52 5.19 6.87 -6.10
CA VAL A 52 5.64 6.33 -4.82
C VAL A 52 6.50 7.36 -4.09
N LYS A 53 6.24 7.55 -2.79
CA LYS A 53 7.13 8.28 -1.89
C LYS A 53 7.56 7.38 -0.74
N ARG A 54 8.86 7.12 -0.66
CA ARG A 54 9.48 6.47 0.50
C ARG A 54 9.59 7.42 1.69
N PHE A 55 9.41 6.88 2.88
CA PHE A 55 9.63 7.56 4.17
C PHE A 55 10.08 6.56 5.25
N ASP A 56 10.85 7.05 6.21
CA ASP A 56 11.41 6.25 7.29
C ASP A 56 10.56 6.33 8.58
N GLY A 57 10.91 5.49 9.56
CA GLY A 57 10.30 5.51 10.89
C GLY A 57 9.01 4.69 11.01
N LEU A 58 8.18 5.04 11.99
CA LEU A 58 6.90 4.36 12.23
C LEU A 58 5.82 4.86 11.28
N ILE A 59 4.93 3.95 10.85
CA ILE A 59 3.70 4.33 10.15
C ILE A 59 2.75 4.94 11.19
N THR A 60 2.59 6.25 11.13
CA THR A 60 1.67 7.03 11.97
C THR A 60 0.84 7.94 11.08
N ASN A 61 -0.29 8.43 11.57
CA ASN A 61 -1.11 9.38 10.82
C ASN A 61 -0.31 10.63 10.39
N LEU A 62 0.62 11.09 11.24
CA LEU A 62 1.47 12.25 10.95
C LEU A 62 2.50 11.94 9.86
N SER A 63 3.24 10.82 9.96
CA SER A 63 4.26 10.45 8.97
C SER A 63 3.64 10.16 7.59
N VAL A 64 2.49 9.50 7.55
CA VAL A 64 1.74 9.26 6.30
C VAL A 64 1.28 10.56 5.66
N ARG A 65 0.70 11.49 6.43
CA ARG A 65 0.26 12.80 5.90
C ARG A 65 1.44 13.60 5.36
N ALA A 66 2.57 13.63 6.06
CA ALA A 66 3.77 14.31 5.61
C ALA A 66 4.32 13.72 4.29
N ALA A 67 4.33 12.39 4.16
CA ALA A 67 4.72 11.70 2.94
C ALA A 67 3.77 12.01 1.77
N ILE A 68 2.45 12.02 2.00
CA ILE A 68 1.44 12.40 0.99
C ILE A 68 1.65 13.82 0.50
N VAL A 69 1.83 14.79 1.41
CA VAL A 69 2.05 16.20 1.04
C VAL A 69 3.33 16.34 0.21
N THR A 70 4.40 15.64 0.60
CA THR A 70 5.66 15.66 -0.13
C THR A 70 5.51 15.05 -1.53
N LEU A 71 4.79 13.93 -1.65
CA LEU A 71 4.51 13.28 -2.93
C LEU A 71 3.70 14.21 -3.85
N LYS A 72 2.64 14.82 -3.32
CA LYS A 72 1.82 15.81 -4.05
C LYS A 72 2.69 16.94 -4.60
N LYS A 73 3.52 17.53 -3.75
CA LYS A 73 4.43 18.60 -4.14
C LYS A 73 5.41 18.17 -5.23
N SER A 74 5.98 16.97 -5.14
CA SER A 74 6.93 16.46 -6.16
C SER A 74 6.31 16.23 -7.54
N LEU A 75 4.98 16.05 -7.60
CA LEU A 75 4.27 15.82 -8.86
C LEU A 75 3.74 17.12 -9.48
N GLN A 76 3.72 18.23 -8.75
CA GLN A 76 3.29 19.54 -9.27
C GLN A 76 4.14 19.96 -10.47
N GLY A 77 3.50 20.46 -11.53
CA GLY A 77 4.20 20.86 -12.76
C GLY A 77 4.64 19.70 -13.66
N THR A 78 4.42 18.45 -13.25
CA THR A 78 4.63 17.27 -14.10
C THR A 78 3.32 16.87 -14.81
N PRO A 79 3.38 16.06 -15.89
CA PRO A 79 2.18 15.46 -16.49
C PRO A 79 1.33 14.65 -15.49
N TYR A 80 1.92 14.20 -14.37
CA TYR A 80 1.28 13.36 -13.35
C TYR A 80 0.74 14.15 -12.16
N GLN A 81 0.70 15.49 -12.22
CA GLN A 81 0.24 16.34 -11.11
C GLN A 81 -1.18 16.02 -10.60
N ARG A 82 -2.01 15.35 -11.42
CA ARG A 82 -3.38 14.92 -11.06
C ARG A 82 -3.45 13.52 -10.45
N ALA A 83 -2.38 12.72 -10.50
CA ALA A 83 -2.35 11.38 -9.91
C ALA A 83 -2.73 11.37 -8.41
N PRO A 84 -2.30 12.34 -7.58
CA PRO A 84 -2.61 12.36 -6.14
C PRO A 84 -4.07 12.65 -5.75
N ASN A 85 -5.00 12.72 -6.71
CA ASN A 85 -6.43 12.86 -6.44
C ASN A 85 -7.10 11.51 -6.12
N GLY A 86 -6.38 10.39 -6.33
CA GLY A 86 -6.84 9.05 -6.00
C GLY A 86 -6.72 8.70 -4.51
N LEU A 87 -7.12 7.47 -4.19
CA LEU A 87 -6.89 6.87 -2.87
C LEU A 87 -5.41 6.53 -2.68
N PHE A 88 -4.91 6.73 -1.46
CA PHE A 88 -3.54 6.40 -1.10
C PHE A 88 -3.47 5.01 -0.46
N THR A 89 -2.43 4.27 -0.85
CA THR A 89 -2.07 2.99 -0.25
C THR A 89 -0.76 3.15 0.50
N ILE A 90 -0.66 2.60 1.70
CA ILE A 90 0.60 2.52 2.44
C ILE A 90 1.21 1.15 2.18
N ALA A 91 2.50 1.11 1.86
CA ALA A 91 3.28 -0.13 1.81
C ALA A 91 4.25 -0.16 2.99
N GLY A 92 4.01 -1.06 3.94
CA GLY A 92 4.88 -1.28 5.08
C GLY A 92 5.82 -2.44 4.81
N TYR A 93 7.09 -2.15 4.53
CA TYR A 93 8.13 -3.17 4.47
C TYR A 93 8.70 -3.32 5.89
N ASN A 94 8.64 -4.55 6.42
CA ASN A 94 9.21 -4.97 7.71
C ASN A 94 8.33 -4.79 8.98
N SER A 95 7.08 -4.30 8.86
CA SER A 95 6.10 -4.32 9.97
C SER A 95 5.23 -5.59 9.93
N PRO A 96 4.86 -6.24 11.06
CA PRO A 96 5.10 -5.84 12.46
C PRO A 96 6.40 -6.38 13.08
N ARG A 97 7.18 -7.20 12.37
CA ARG A 97 8.25 -8.00 13.01
C ARG A 97 9.59 -7.29 13.21
N GLN A 98 9.90 -6.22 12.49
CA GLN A 98 11.19 -5.51 12.58
C GLN A 98 10.99 -4.07 13.02
N LEU A 99 11.67 -3.65 14.09
CA LEU A 99 11.47 -2.34 14.72
C LEU A 99 12.44 -1.24 14.21
N THR A 100 13.55 -1.61 13.58
CA THR A 100 14.60 -0.69 13.08
C THR A 100 14.77 -0.77 11.55
N ASN A 101 15.33 0.27 10.92
CA ASN A 101 15.53 0.37 9.47
C ASN A 101 14.27 0.07 8.63
N ARG A 102 13.13 0.60 9.08
CA ARG A 102 11.85 0.45 8.40
C ARG A 102 11.81 1.31 7.15
N VAL A 103 11.57 0.66 6.02
CA VAL A 103 11.26 1.34 4.76
C VAL A 103 9.75 1.30 4.59
N ASN A 104 9.11 2.46 4.58
CA ASN A 104 7.69 2.55 4.28
C ASN A 104 7.48 3.42 3.06
N GLU A 105 6.37 3.21 2.37
CA GLU A 105 6.04 3.96 1.18
C GLU A 105 4.57 4.38 1.19
N VAL A 106 4.31 5.55 0.62
CA VAL A 106 2.95 5.98 0.23
C VAL A 106 2.85 5.90 -1.27
N TRP A 107 1.81 5.23 -1.74
CA TRP A 107 1.51 4.97 -3.14
C TRP A 107 0.24 5.71 -3.54
N VAL A 108 0.22 6.25 -4.75
CA VAL A 108 -1.02 6.65 -5.41
C VAL A 108 -1.07 6.09 -6.82
N GLY A 109 -2.09 5.29 -7.08
CA GLY A 109 -2.30 4.64 -8.38
C GLY A 109 -2.99 5.57 -9.38
N PHE A 110 -2.59 5.47 -10.64
CA PHE A 110 -3.20 6.17 -11.76
C PHE A 110 -3.09 5.33 -13.05
N ASN A 111 -3.85 5.69 -14.07
CA ASN A 111 -3.90 4.98 -15.36
C ASN A 111 -3.15 5.73 -16.45
#